data_AF-A0A7N2QZ61-F1
#
_entry.id   AF-A0A7N2QZ61-F1
#
_cell.length_a   1.000
_cell.length_b   1.000
_cell.length_c   1.000
_cell.angle_alpha   90.00
_cell.angle_beta   90.00
_cell.angle_gamma   90.00
#
_symmetry.space_group_name_H-M   'P 1'
#
loop_
_entity.id
_entity.type
_entity.pdbx_description
1 polymer ?
#
loop_
_entity_poly.entity_id
_entity_poly.type
_entity_poly.pdbx_seq_one_letter_code
_entity_poly.pdbx_strand_id
1 'polypeptide(L)'
;MKMESSKSGNWKHSLGYLAFITLIIHLLLHKHRLSGNDTVRVKRNPDLPLRFRYDGTFKILQVADMHYGNGIMSRCRDVLDEEFPYCSDLNTTHFLNTLILSENPDFIAFTVTH
;
A
#
# COMPACT_ATOMS: atom_id res chain seq x y z
N MET A 1 51.75 -52.53 30.47
CA MET A 1 50.29 -52.34 30.36
C MET A 1 50.03 -51.67 29.02
N LYS A 2 49.36 -52.38 28.11
CA LYS A 2 49.17 -52.00 26.70
C LYS A 2 47.95 -51.08 26.63
N MET A 3 48.13 -49.84 26.19
CA MET A 3 47.04 -48.91 25.95
C MET A 3 46.90 -48.73 24.44
N GLU A 4 46.06 -49.56 23.84
CA GLU A 4 45.59 -49.38 22.47
C GLU A 4 44.60 -48.21 22.46
N SER A 5 44.93 -47.15 21.72
CA SER A 5 43.99 -46.12 21.34
C SER A 5 43.99 -46.00 19.83
N SER A 6 42.95 -46.54 19.21
CA SER A 6 42.51 -46.11 17.88
C SER A 6 41.04 -46.43 17.74
N LYS A 7 40.18 -45.52 18.21
CA LYS A 7 38.77 -45.51 17.84
C LYS A 7 38.67 -44.82 16.48
N SER A 8 39.05 -45.55 15.44
CA SER A 8 38.81 -45.22 14.04
C SER A 8 37.30 -45.27 13.80
N GLY A 9 36.63 -44.11 13.79
CA GLY A 9 35.20 -44.06 13.53
C GLY A 9 34.64 -42.64 13.63
N ASN A 10 34.02 -42.20 12.54
CA ASN A 10 33.12 -41.05 12.43
C ASN A 10 33.69 -39.68 12.05
N TRP A 11 35.01 -39.50 11.88
CA TRP A 11 35.53 -38.19 11.40
C TRP A 11 35.06 -37.84 9.98
N LYS A 12 34.93 -38.83 9.10
CA LYS A 12 34.42 -38.64 7.73
C LYS A 12 32.96 -38.16 7.71
N HIS A 13 32.13 -38.70 8.59
CA HIS A 13 30.74 -38.22 8.76
C HIS A 13 30.72 -36.81 9.36
N SER A 14 31.57 -36.54 10.35
CA SER A 14 31.72 -35.20 10.96
C SER A 14 32.12 -34.13 9.93
N LEU A 15 33.08 -34.44 9.04
CA LEU A 15 33.44 -33.57 7.91
C LEU A 15 32.27 -33.35 6.95
N GLY A 16 31.49 -34.41 6.65
CA GLY A 16 30.29 -34.30 5.83
C GLY A 16 29.21 -33.40 6.45
N TYR A 17 28.97 -33.54 7.76
CA TYR A 17 28.03 -32.68 8.49
C TYR A 17 28.48 -31.23 8.51
N LEU A 18 29.77 -30.97 8.74
CA LEU A 18 30.31 -29.61 8.71
C LEU A 18 30.16 -28.96 7.33
N ALA A 19 30.45 -29.70 6.25
CA ALA A 19 30.26 -29.20 4.88
C ALA A 19 28.78 -28.93 4.55
N PHE A 20 27.86 -29.74 5.07
CA PHE A 20 26.43 -29.55 4.88
C PHE A 20 25.91 -28.32 5.64
N ILE A 21 26.36 -28.12 6.88
CA ILE A 21 26.01 -26.95 7.69
C ILE A 21 26.54 -25.67 7.05
N THR A 22 27.79 -25.66 6.56
CA THR A 22 28.36 -24.47 5.90
C THR A 22 27.60 -24.13 4.62
N LEU A 23 27.18 -25.14 3.84
CA LEU A 23 26.35 -24.94 2.65
C LEU A 23 24.99 -24.31 2.98
N ILE A 24 24.30 -24.82 4.01
CA ILE A 24 23.01 -24.27 4.47
C ILE A 24 23.17 -22.82 4.91
N ILE A 25 24.19 -22.52 5.73
CA ILE A 25 24.47 -21.16 6.18
C ILE A 25 24.73 -20.24 4.99
N HIS A 26 25.50 -20.68 4.00
CA HIS A 26 25.79 -19.89 2.80
C HIS A 26 24.54 -19.61 1.96
N LEU A 27 23.65 -20.60 1.82
CA LEU A 27 22.36 -20.45 1.13
C LEU A 27 21.43 -19.49 1.87
N LEU A 28 21.37 -19.56 3.20
CA LEU A 28 20.58 -18.64 4.03
C LEU A 28 21.10 -17.20 3.94
N LEU A 29 22.43 -17.00 3.99
CA LEU A 29 23.02 -15.67 3.79
C LEU A 29 22.78 -15.13 2.38
N HIS A 30 22.85 -15.98 1.35
CA HIS A 30 22.58 -15.56 -0.02
C HIS A 30 21.11 -15.16 -0.22
N LYS A 31 20.17 -15.91 0.37
CA LYS A 31 18.74 -15.54 0.38
C LYS A 31 18.48 -14.22 1.10
N HIS A 32 19.13 -13.99 2.25
CA HIS A 32 18.99 -12.72 2.97
C HIS A 32 19.58 -11.55 2.18
N ARG A 33 20.70 -11.75 1.46
CA ARG A 33 21.30 -10.74 0.59
C ARG A 33 20.45 -10.39 -0.64
N LEU A 34 19.66 -11.35 -1.13
CA LEU A 34 18.67 -11.12 -2.20
C LEU A 34 17.37 -10.48 -1.69
N SER A 35 17.03 -10.65 -0.40
CA SER A 35 15.82 -10.10 0.21
C SER A 35 15.93 -8.61 0.57
N GLY A 36 17.11 -8.00 0.43
CA GLY A 36 17.35 -6.59 0.74
C GLY A 36 17.11 -5.64 -0.45
N ASN A 37 16.27 -6.01 -1.42
CA ASN A 37 15.89 -5.13 -2.52
C ASN A 37 14.46 -4.60 -2.35
N ASP A 38 14.14 -4.12 -1.15
CA ASP A 38 13.05 -3.16 -1.01
C ASP A 38 13.51 -1.91 -1.75
N THR A 39 13.06 -1.75 -2.98
CA THR A 39 13.24 -0.50 -3.71
C THR A 39 12.57 0.57 -2.84
N VAL A 40 13.38 1.36 -2.13
CA VAL A 40 12.90 2.51 -1.39
C VAL A 40 12.11 3.32 -2.41
N ARG A 41 10.78 3.31 -2.27
CA ARG A 41 9.90 4.09 -3.12
C ARG A 41 10.14 5.54 -2.70
N VAL A 42 11.17 6.15 -3.30
CA VAL A 42 11.46 7.57 -3.11
C VAL A 42 10.23 8.30 -3.61
N LYS A 43 9.46 8.82 -2.66
CA LYS A 43 8.28 9.62 -2.93
C LYS A 43 8.79 10.86 -3.68
N ARG A 44 8.64 10.87 -5.00
CA ARG A 44 8.95 12.04 -5.83
C ARG A 44 8.21 13.21 -5.21
N ASN A 45 8.94 14.29 -4.93
CA ASN A 45 8.29 15.54 -4.56
C ASN A 45 7.47 15.96 -5.79
N PRO A 46 6.16 16.20 -5.66
CA PRO A 46 5.35 16.66 -6.77
C PRO A 46 5.92 17.97 -7.32
N ASP A 47 5.83 18.16 -8.64
CA ASP A 47 6.38 19.35 -9.30
C ASP A 47 5.68 20.65 -8.85
N LEU A 48 4.47 20.56 -8.25
CA LEU A 48 3.80 21.68 -7.62
C LEU A 48 4.01 21.66 -6.10
N PRO A 49 4.62 22.71 -5.51
CA PRO A 49 4.70 22.84 -4.06
C PRO A 49 3.31 23.04 -3.47
N LEU A 50 3.09 22.51 -2.25
CA LEU A 50 1.87 22.77 -1.49
C LEU A 50 1.72 24.29 -1.29
N ARG A 51 0.65 24.89 -1.81
CA ARG A 51 0.42 26.33 -1.70
C ARG A 51 -0.42 26.61 -0.48
N PHE A 52 0.19 27.24 0.53
CA PHE A 52 -0.52 27.77 1.68
C PHE A 52 -1.13 29.13 1.34
N ARG A 53 -2.20 29.49 2.05
CA ARG A 53 -2.81 30.82 1.95
C ARG A 53 -1.93 31.88 2.60
N TYR A 54 -2.28 33.15 2.38
CA TYR A 54 -1.56 34.29 2.94
C TYR A 54 -1.56 34.30 4.48
N ASP A 55 -2.56 33.68 5.11
CA ASP A 55 -2.70 33.54 6.56
C ASP A 55 -2.01 32.28 7.11
N GLY A 56 -1.32 31.52 6.25
CA GLY A 56 -0.62 30.28 6.63
C GLY A 56 -1.54 29.06 6.79
N THR A 57 -2.83 29.19 6.50
CA THR A 57 -3.76 28.05 6.57
C THR A 57 -3.73 27.21 5.29
N PHE A 58 -4.19 25.96 5.42
CA PHE A 58 -4.36 25.02 4.32
C PHE A 58 -5.65 24.22 4.55
N LYS A 59 -6.63 24.38 3.66
CA LYS A 59 -7.94 23.73 3.77
C LYS A 59 -8.00 22.51 2.85
N ILE A 60 -8.39 21.37 3.43
CA ILE A 60 -8.61 20.12 2.70
C ILE A 60 -10.11 19.82 2.68
N LEU A 61 -10.67 19.60 1.49
CA LEU A 61 -11.98 19.01 1.33
C LEU A 61 -11.81 17.50 1.12
N GLN A 62 -12.20 16.70 2.11
CA GLN A 62 -12.18 15.24 1.98
C GLN A 62 -13.53 14.74 1.51
N VAL A 63 -13.51 13.87 0.50
CA VAL A 63 -14.69 13.27 -0.10
C VAL A 63 -14.49 11.76 -0.13
N ALA A 64 -15.41 11.02 0.48
CA ALA A 64 -15.34 9.57 0.60
C ALA A 64 -16.59 8.92 0.00
N ASP A 65 -16.50 7.64 -0.35
CA ASP A 65 -17.65 6.77 -0.59
C ASP A 65 -18.73 7.35 -1.55
N MET A 66 -18.32 8.01 -2.64
CA MET A 66 -19.29 8.60 -3.59
C MET A 66 -19.95 7.57 -4.50
N HIS A 67 -19.31 6.42 -4.72
CA HIS A 67 -19.70 5.33 -5.62
C HIS A 67 -20.22 5.80 -6.99
N TYR A 68 -19.47 6.69 -7.65
CA TYR A 68 -19.81 7.20 -8.98
C TYR A 68 -20.01 6.08 -10.00
N GLY A 69 -21.18 6.07 -10.64
CA GLY A 69 -21.44 5.39 -11.91
C GLY A 69 -21.21 6.32 -13.10
N ASN A 70 -21.98 6.06 -14.17
CA ASN A 70 -21.89 6.77 -15.45
C ASN A 70 -23.06 7.77 -15.62
N GLY A 71 -23.35 8.55 -14.56
CA GLY A 71 -24.36 9.60 -14.58
C GLY A 71 -25.76 9.06 -14.93
N ILE A 72 -26.41 9.67 -15.93
CA ILE A 72 -27.77 9.29 -16.37
C ILE A 72 -27.86 7.82 -16.82
N MET A 73 -26.74 7.25 -17.27
CA MET A 73 -26.71 5.87 -17.79
C MET A 73 -26.69 4.82 -16.67
N SER A 74 -26.35 5.21 -15.43
CA SER A 74 -26.29 4.30 -14.30
C SER A 74 -27.50 4.50 -13.39
N ARG A 75 -28.24 3.41 -13.14
CA ARG A 75 -29.27 3.41 -12.10
C ARG A 75 -28.63 3.34 -10.72
N CYS A 76 -29.23 4.06 -9.78
CA CYS A 76 -28.93 3.92 -8.37
C CYS A 76 -29.28 2.51 -7.88
N ARG A 77 -28.60 2.10 -6.81
CA ARG A 77 -28.85 0.84 -6.10
C ARG A 77 -29.28 1.19 -4.69
N ASP A 78 -30.14 0.35 -4.11
CA ASP A 78 -30.50 0.43 -2.69
C ASP A 78 -31.12 1.77 -2.25
N VAL A 79 -31.97 2.35 -3.11
CA VAL A 79 -32.79 3.54 -2.82
C VAL A 79 -34.28 3.18 -2.78
N LEU A 80 -35.10 4.03 -2.17
CA LEU A 80 -36.56 3.84 -2.13
C LEU A 80 -37.18 3.99 -3.53
N ASP A 81 -38.34 3.36 -3.75
CA ASP A 81 -39.05 3.39 -5.04
C ASP A 81 -39.34 4.83 -5.50
N GLU A 82 -39.66 5.71 -4.55
CA GLU A 82 -39.95 7.12 -4.79
C GLU A 82 -38.71 7.96 -5.15
N GLU A 83 -37.50 7.46 -4.87
CA GLU A 83 -36.24 8.18 -5.04
C GLU A 83 -35.57 7.89 -6.39
N PHE A 84 -35.86 6.74 -7.02
CA PHE A 84 -35.31 6.39 -8.33
C PHE A 84 -35.48 7.46 -9.42
N PRO A 85 -36.59 8.22 -9.50
CA PRO A 85 -36.75 9.28 -10.52
C PRO A 85 -35.74 10.43 -10.36
N TYR A 86 -35.23 10.65 -9.15
CA TYR A 86 -34.36 11.77 -8.82
C TYR A 86 -32.93 11.35 -8.47
N CYS A 87 -32.70 10.07 -8.27
CA CYS A 87 -31.39 9.56 -7.91
C CYS A 87 -30.46 9.49 -9.13
N SER A 88 -29.35 10.23 -9.06
CA SER A 88 -28.29 10.22 -10.06
C SER A 88 -26.99 10.77 -9.49
N ASP A 89 -25.87 10.26 -9.99
CA ASP A 89 -24.54 10.80 -9.70
C ASP A 89 -24.37 12.26 -10.16
N LEU A 90 -25.23 12.74 -11.07
CA LEU A 90 -25.29 14.16 -11.44
C LEU A 90 -25.61 15.04 -10.23
N ASN A 91 -26.47 14.56 -9.32
CA ASN A 91 -26.80 15.29 -8.10
C ASN A 91 -25.60 15.33 -7.16
N THR A 92 -24.89 14.21 -7.00
CA THR A 92 -23.63 14.13 -6.25
C THR A 92 -22.57 15.07 -6.83
N THR A 93 -22.47 15.15 -8.16
CA THR A 93 -21.56 16.08 -8.87
C THR A 93 -21.92 17.54 -8.59
N HIS A 94 -23.21 17.89 -8.68
CA HIS A 94 -23.69 19.23 -8.40
C HIS A 94 -23.45 19.63 -6.93
N PHE A 95 -23.71 18.72 -6.00
CA PHE A 95 -23.46 18.92 -4.58
C PHE A 95 -21.96 19.16 -4.32
N LEU A 96 -21.10 18.30 -4.87
CA LEU A 96 -19.65 18.45 -4.71
C LEU A 96 -19.14 19.76 -5.31
N ASN A 97 -19.64 20.17 -6.48
CA ASN A 97 -19.30 21.46 -7.08
C ASN A 97 -19.70 22.63 -6.15
N THR A 98 -20.89 22.57 -5.56
CA THR A 98 -21.35 23.59 -4.60
C THR A 98 -20.42 23.67 -3.40
N LEU A 99 -19.98 22.53 -2.86
CA LEU A 99 -19.01 22.48 -1.76
C LEU A 99 -17.65 23.04 -2.16
N ILE A 100 -17.13 22.70 -3.35
CA ILE A 100 -15.86 23.22 -3.84
C ILE A 100 -15.89 24.74 -3.95
N LEU A 101 -16.98 25.30 -4.49
CA LEU A 101 -17.15 26.75 -4.63
C LEU A 101 -17.32 27.46 -3.28
N SER A 102 -18.10 26.87 -2.37
CA SER A 102 -18.37 27.44 -1.04
C SER A 102 -17.15 27.36 -0.11
N GLU A 103 -16.49 26.21 -0.07
CA GLU A 103 -15.35 25.98 0.82
C GLU A 103 -14.05 26.52 0.26
N ASN A 104 -13.95 26.61 -1.06
CA ASN A 104 -12.76 27.02 -1.81
C ASN A 104 -11.49 26.33 -1.27
N PRO A 105 -11.41 24.98 -1.25
CA PRO A 105 -10.31 24.25 -0.62
C PRO A 105 -8.99 24.37 -1.40
N ASP A 106 -7.86 24.21 -0.70
CA ASP A 106 -6.52 24.20 -1.31
C ASP A 106 -6.16 22.80 -1.86
N PHE A 107 -6.83 21.76 -1.36
CA PHE A 107 -6.68 20.38 -1.80
C PHE A 107 -7.97 19.59 -1.62
N ILE A 108 -8.27 18.72 -2.58
CA ILE A 108 -9.42 17.81 -2.51
C ILE A 108 -8.89 16.38 -2.40
N ALA A 109 -9.24 15.71 -1.32
CA ALA A 109 -8.83 14.35 -1.04
C ALA A 109 -9.98 13.39 -1.31
N PHE A 110 -9.87 12.59 -2.37
CA PHE A 110 -10.79 11.49 -2.62
C PHE A 110 -10.32 10.24 -1.89
N THR A 111 -11.12 9.78 -0.93
CA THR A 111 -10.88 8.53 -0.19
C THR A 111 -11.86 7.45 -0.62
N VAL A 112 -11.41 6.21 -0.48
CA VAL A 112 -11.89 5.04 -1.24
C VAL A 112 -13.40 4.85 -1.15
N THR A 113 -13.98 4.44 -2.28
CA THR A 113 -15.24 3.72 -2.44
C THR A 113 -14.89 2.23 -2.50
N HIS A 114 -15.19 1.45 -1.46
CA HIS A 114 -15.02 -0.01 -1.52
C HIS A 114 -16.11 -0.68 -2.36
#